data_AF-A0A3M8CML1-F1
#
_entry.id   AF-A0A3M8CML1-F1
#
_cell.length_a   1.000
_cell.length_b   1.000
_cell.length_c   1.000
_cell.angle_alpha   90.00
_cell.angle_beta   90.00
_cell.angle_gamma   90.00
#
_symmetry.space_group_name_H-M   'P 1'
#
loop_
_entity.id
_entity.type
_entity.pdbx_description
1 polymer ?
#
loop_
_entity_poly.entity_id
_entity_poly.type
_entity_poly.pdbx_seq_one_letter_code
_entity_poly.pdbx_strand_id
1 'polypeptide(L)'
;EKPGADSSELTFSYQLDMDTFLQPISFKGSATMVKEETQAHQGWYVAWNPTFIFPEMAEGDKVRASTLAPKRGTIMDRGGHHLATDKVVVDVCIVPRDWQRAPQGDQQKLLHVLATTSEALASMLQASSANPDSPVRLATLPEEDTRLALLANVNGVTLSKKEVRYYPFKEAFAHLIGYVGPIDQKKWEALKEKGYTPYDLIGKAGLEQLYEEELRGTGGGIIKINDASGALKKVIAEKPATNGKTIALTVDATLQQTIYEQMKQ
;
A
#
# COMPACT_ATOMS: atom_id res chain seq x y z
N GLU A 1 27.04 -41.94 -6.26
CA GLU A 1 27.85 -42.82 -7.13
C GLU A 1 28.72 -41.96 -8.02
N LYS A 2 29.97 -42.33 -8.30
CA LYS A 2 30.83 -41.58 -9.22
C LYS A 2 30.28 -41.71 -10.63
N PRO A 3 30.04 -40.62 -11.38
CA PRO A 3 29.73 -40.73 -12.79
C PRO A 3 30.93 -41.34 -13.52
N GLY A 4 30.65 -42.27 -14.43
CA GLY A 4 31.65 -42.87 -15.32
C GLY A 4 32.33 -41.80 -16.18
N ALA A 5 33.52 -42.13 -16.66
CA ALA A 5 34.27 -41.35 -17.63
C ALA A 5 33.39 -40.97 -18.84
N ASP A 6 33.50 -39.72 -19.31
CA ASP A 6 32.79 -39.09 -20.44
C ASP A 6 31.45 -38.37 -20.18
N SER A 7 31.21 -37.80 -18.99
CA SER A 7 30.17 -36.76 -18.85
C SER A 7 30.78 -35.35 -18.78
N SER A 8 30.55 -34.55 -19.83
CA SER A 8 30.82 -33.10 -19.83
C SER A 8 29.84 -32.31 -18.94
N GLU A 9 28.88 -33.02 -18.36
CA GLU A 9 27.81 -32.50 -17.50
C GLU A 9 27.77 -33.24 -16.16
N LEU A 10 27.47 -32.51 -15.09
CA LEU A 10 27.24 -33.03 -13.75
C LEU A 10 25.93 -32.46 -13.20
N THR A 11 24.95 -33.31 -12.93
CA THR A 11 23.66 -32.88 -12.37
C THR A 11 23.56 -33.23 -10.88
N PHE A 12 23.09 -32.30 -10.07
CA PHE A 12 22.79 -32.52 -8.66
C PHE A 12 21.44 -31.93 -8.27
N SER A 13 20.74 -32.58 -7.35
CA SER A 13 19.51 -32.07 -6.77
C SER A 13 19.81 -31.24 -5.53
N TYR A 14 18.98 -30.23 -5.28
CA TYR A 14 19.06 -29.41 -4.08
C TYR A 14 17.66 -29.13 -3.53
N GLN A 15 17.60 -28.76 -2.26
CA GLN A 15 16.44 -28.17 -1.62
C GLN A 15 16.81 -26.74 -1.23
N LEU A 16 15.93 -25.80 -1.55
CA LEU A 16 16.07 -24.40 -1.19
C LEU A 16 14.94 -24.05 -0.23
N ASP A 17 15.31 -23.56 0.94
CA ASP A 17 14.40 -22.98 1.92
C ASP A 17 14.69 -21.48 2.01
N MET A 18 13.65 -20.64 1.96
CA MET A 18 13.80 -19.20 2.14
C MET A 18 12.64 -18.61 2.94
N ASP A 19 12.93 -17.60 3.74
CA ASP A 19 11.92 -16.78 4.38
C ASP A 19 11.37 -15.75 3.39
N THR A 20 10.05 -15.56 3.42
CA THR A 20 9.39 -14.48 2.69
C THR A 20 8.63 -13.59 3.66
N PHE A 21 8.19 -12.41 3.19
CA PHE A 21 7.34 -11.52 3.99
C PHE A 21 5.96 -12.11 4.34
N LEU A 22 5.59 -13.27 3.75
CA LEU A 22 4.33 -13.97 4.02
C LEU A 22 4.53 -15.17 4.95
N GLN A 23 5.36 -16.11 4.50
CA GLN A 23 5.69 -17.36 5.17
C GLN A 23 6.96 -17.96 4.57
N PRO A 24 7.68 -18.84 5.29
CA PRO A 24 8.77 -19.60 4.71
C PRO A 24 8.27 -20.44 3.53
N ILE A 25 9.08 -20.52 2.47
CA ILE A 25 8.80 -21.36 1.30
C ILE A 25 9.97 -22.32 1.08
N SER A 26 9.64 -23.51 0.57
CA SER A 26 10.60 -24.56 0.29
C SER A 26 10.30 -25.18 -1.06
N PHE A 27 11.34 -25.40 -1.87
CA PHE A 27 11.20 -26.15 -3.10
C PHE A 27 12.46 -26.96 -3.41
N LYS A 28 12.29 -27.98 -4.24
CA LYS A 28 13.39 -28.80 -4.75
C LYS A 28 13.70 -28.39 -6.16
N GLY A 29 14.99 -28.39 -6.50
CA GLY A 29 15.48 -28.09 -7.83
C GLY A 29 16.58 -29.06 -8.24
N SER A 30 16.99 -28.93 -9.49
CA SER A 30 18.11 -29.66 -10.05
C SER A 30 18.99 -28.67 -10.78
N ALA A 31 20.30 -28.75 -10.53
CA ALA A 31 21.29 -27.91 -11.17
C ALA A 31 22.20 -28.80 -12.01
N THR A 32 22.43 -28.40 -13.26
CA THR A 32 23.42 -29.02 -14.13
C THR A 32 24.64 -28.12 -14.18
N MET A 33 25.83 -28.68 -14.00
CA MET A 33 27.10 -28.03 -14.26
C MET A 33 27.67 -28.55 -15.57
N VAL A 34 28.24 -27.65 -16.36
CA VAL A 34 28.94 -27.94 -17.60
C VAL A 34 30.42 -27.61 -17.42
N LYS A 35 31.30 -28.44 -17.98
CA LYS A 35 32.73 -28.14 -18.03
C LYS A 35 33.01 -27.24 -19.22
N GLU A 36 33.51 -26.02 -18.98
CA GLU A 36 33.90 -25.11 -20.05
C GLU A 36 35.41 -24.91 -20.05
N GLU A 37 35.98 -24.84 -21.26
CA GLU A 37 37.40 -24.60 -21.51
C GLU A 37 37.53 -23.42 -22.47
N THR A 38 37.87 -22.26 -21.92
CA THR A 38 38.14 -21.03 -22.68
C THR A 38 39.64 -20.77 -22.71
N GLN A 39 40.10 -19.87 -23.58
CA GLN A 39 41.53 -19.52 -23.69
C GLN A 39 42.13 -18.95 -22.37
N ALA A 40 41.29 -18.52 -21.42
CA ALA A 40 41.70 -17.93 -20.15
C ALA A 40 41.39 -18.79 -18.90
N HIS A 41 40.34 -19.64 -18.94
CA HIS A 41 39.89 -20.41 -17.79
C HIS A 41 39.34 -21.79 -18.19
N GLN A 42 39.71 -22.81 -17.42
CA GLN A 42 39.12 -24.16 -17.47
C GLN A 42 38.45 -24.44 -16.12
N GLY A 43 37.15 -24.76 -16.12
CA GLY A 43 36.39 -24.95 -14.89
C GLY A 43 35.00 -25.53 -15.09
N TRP A 44 34.35 -25.87 -13.97
CA TRP A 44 32.95 -26.26 -13.94
C TRP A 44 32.08 -25.03 -13.69
N TYR A 45 31.08 -24.83 -14.54
CA TYR A 45 30.15 -23.71 -14.47
C TYR A 45 28.74 -24.23 -14.31
N VAL A 46 27.91 -23.51 -13.56
CA VAL A 46 26.49 -23.83 -13.45
C VAL A 46 25.81 -23.43 -14.76
N ALA A 47 25.13 -24.37 -15.41
CA ALA A 47 24.24 -24.10 -16.53
C ALA A 47 22.97 -23.41 -16.00
N TRP A 48 23.12 -22.13 -15.67
CA TRP A 48 22.08 -21.34 -15.02
C TRP A 48 20.87 -21.18 -15.93
N ASN A 49 19.69 -21.31 -15.34
CA ASN A 49 18.43 -20.95 -15.98
C ASN A 49 17.43 -20.47 -14.90
N PRO A 50 16.29 -19.86 -15.29
CA PRO A 50 15.33 -19.30 -14.35
C PRO A 50 14.74 -20.30 -13.33
N THR A 51 14.75 -21.62 -13.58
CA THR A 51 14.24 -22.62 -12.63
C THR A 51 15.06 -22.67 -11.34
N PHE A 52 16.25 -22.07 -11.34
CA PHE A 52 17.08 -21.93 -10.14
C PHE A 52 16.48 -20.95 -9.13
N ILE A 53 15.62 -20.02 -9.57
CA ILE A 53 14.90 -19.07 -8.72
C ILE A 53 13.63 -19.70 -8.17
N PHE A 54 12.75 -20.20 -9.07
CA PHE A 54 11.59 -21.02 -8.73
C PHE A 54 11.40 -22.07 -9.82
N PRO A 55 11.06 -23.33 -9.49
CA PRO A 55 10.96 -24.42 -10.47
C PRO A 55 10.01 -24.15 -11.63
N GLU A 56 8.98 -23.33 -11.41
CA GLU A 56 7.97 -22.99 -12.42
C GLU A 56 8.38 -21.85 -13.37
N MET A 57 9.55 -21.24 -13.18
CA MET A 57 10.01 -20.13 -14.01
C MET A 57 10.58 -20.57 -15.35
N ALA A 58 10.33 -19.74 -16.36
CA ALA A 58 10.94 -19.81 -17.68
C ALA A 58 11.60 -18.45 -18.03
N GLU A 59 12.33 -18.39 -19.14
CA GLU A 59 12.89 -17.14 -19.63
C GLU A 59 11.79 -16.10 -19.89
N GLY A 60 12.05 -14.86 -19.45
CA GLY A 60 11.11 -13.74 -19.58
C GLY A 60 10.05 -13.65 -18.47
N ASP A 61 9.89 -14.68 -17.64
CA ASP A 61 8.99 -14.64 -16.48
C ASP A 61 9.43 -13.60 -15.45
N LYS A 62 8.46 -13.06 -14.70
CA LYS A 62 8.70 -12.07 -13.65
C LYS A 62 8.06 -12.51 -12.35
N VAL A 63 8.82 -12.44 -11.26
CA VAL A 63 8.29 -12.59 -9.91
C VAL A 63 7.67 -11.25 -9.48
N ARG A 64 6.46 -11.31 -8.93
CA ARG A 64 5.74 -10.17 -8.35
C ARG A 64 5.36 -10.51 -6.92
N ALA A 65 5.76 -9.65 -6.01
CA ALA A 65 5.33 -9.64 -4.63
C ALA A 65 4.45 -8.41 -4.39
N SER A 66 3.29 -8.60 -3.78
CA SER A 66 2.40 -7.50 -3.39
C SER A 66 1.80 -7.78 -2.03
N THR A 67 1.73 -6.76 -1.19
CA THR A 67 1.02 -6.80 0.10
C THR A 67 -0.47 -6.59 -0.12
N LEU A 68 -1.27 -7.17 0.77
CA LEU A 68 -2.70 -6.94 0.86
C LEU A 68 -2.97 -6.28 2.21
N ALA A 69 -3.34 -5.00 2.18
CA ALA A 69 -3.67 -4.26 3.39
C ALA A 69 -5.02 -4.72 3.96
N PRO A 70 -5.14 -4.90 5.28
CA PRO A 70 -6.42 -5.18 5.92
C PRO A 70 -7.25 -3.90 6.01
N LYS A 71 -8.58 -4.04 6.09
CA LYS A 71 -9.45 -2.93 6.49
C LYS A 71 -9.39 -2.74 7.99
N ARG A 72 -9.25 -1.49 8.46
CA ARG A 72 -9.27 -1.18 9.89
C ARG A 72 -10.69 -1.37 10.43
N GLY A 73 -10.82 -1.93 11.62
CA GLY A 73 -12.08 -2.11 12.30
C GLY A 73 -12.77 -0.78 12.62
N THR A 74 -14.09 -0.80 12.74
CA THR A 74 -14.90 0.37 13.13
C THR A 74 -15.07 0.43 14.63
N ILE A 75 -15.22 1.64 15.18
CA ILE A 75 -15.66 1.84 16.57
C ILE A 75 -17.11 2.33 16.53
N MET A 76 -17.98 1.69 17.31
CA MET A 76 -19.43 1.96 17.32
C MET A 76 -19.94 2.23 18.74
N ASP A 77 -20.96 3.07 18.86
CA ASP A 77 -21.67 3.31 20.12
C ASP A 77 -22.65 2.16 20.44
N ARG A 78 -23.38 2.26 21.56
CA ARG A 78 -24.36 1.23 21.97
C ARG A 78 -25.56 1.11 21.01
N GLY A 79 -25.87 2.17 20.26
CA GLY A 79 -26.97 2.24 19.30
C GLY A 79 -26.56 1.85 17.88
N GLY A 80 -25.28 1.51 17.66
CA GLY A 80 -24.74 1.15 16.35
C GLY A 80 -24.29 2.34 15.50
N HIS A 81 -24.22 3.56 16.04
CA HIS A 81 -23.64 4.69 15.33
C HIS A 81 -22.12 4.54 15.23
N HIS A 82 -21.57 4.78 14.04
CA HIS A 82 -20.11 4.80 13.85
C HIS A 82 -19.49 6.01 14.54
N LEU A 83 -18.55 5.77 15.44
CA LEU A 83 -17.74 6.79 16.12
C LEU A 83 -16.38 6.96 15.43
N ALA A 84 -15.84 5.87 14.88
CA ALA A 84 -14.70 5.86 13.97
C ALA A 84 -14.92 4.83 12.86
N THR A 85 -14.79 5.25 11.62
CA THR A 85 -14.97 4.41 10.42
C THR A 85 -14.06 4.91 9.30
N ASP A 86 -14.01 4.20 8.19
CA ASP A 86 -13.34 4.68 6.99
C ASP A 86 -14.36 5.38 6.07
N LYS A 87 -13.90 6.42 5.37
CA LYS A 87 -14.68 7.13 4.35
C LYS A 87 -13.84 7.27 3.09
N VAL A 88 -14.46 7.06 1.93
CA VAL A 88 -13.82 7.31 0.64
C VAL A 88 -13.75 8.81 0.40
N VAL A 89 -12.57 9.28 0.03
CA VAL A 89 -12.30 10.64 -0.41
C VAL A 89 -11.56 10.61 -1.74
N VAL A 90 -11.60 11.72 -2.45
CA VAL A 90 -10.94 11.88 -3.75
C VAL A 90 -9.90 12.96 -3.64
N ASP A 91 -8.64 12.58 -3.83
CA ASP A 91 -7.55 13.52 -4.00
C ASP A 91 -7.60 14.10 -5.42
N VAL A 92 -7.60 15.43 -5.49
CA VAL A 92 -7.43 16.18 -6.74
C VAL A 92 -5.95 16.46 -6.88
N CYS A 93 -5.32 15.86 -7.87
CA CYS A 93 -3.88 15.96 -8.12
C CYS A 93 -3.59 16.55 -9.49
N ILE A 94 -2.43 17.19 -9.65
CA ILE A 94 -1.88 17.56 -10.96
C ILE A 94 -0.43 17.07 -11.06
N VAL A 95 0.00 16.67 -12.26
CA VAL A 95 1.42 16.44 -12.54
C VAL A 95 2.00 17.74 -13.10
N PRO A 96 3.03 18.35 -12.49
CA PRO A 96 3.56 19.64 -12.91
C PRO A 96 3.89 19.72 -14.40
N ARG A 97 4.50 18.66 -14.96
CA ARG A 97 4.84 18.59 -16.39
C ARG A 97 3.61 18.65 -17.29
N ASP A 98 2.57 17.90 -16.97
CA ASP A 98 1.34 17.84 -17.77
C ASP A 98 0.52 19.12 -17.59
N TRP A 99 0.54 19.68 -16.39
CA TRP A 99 -0.15 20.92 -16.06
C TRP A 99 0.36 22.13 -16.86
N GLN A 100 1.67 22.22 -17.09
CA GLN A 100 2.27 23.26 -17.93
C GLN A 100 1.79 23.20 -19.39
N ARG A 101 1.32 22.03 -19.85
CA ARG A 101 0.81 21.80 -21.20
C ARG A 101 -0.70 21.89 -21.30
N ALA A 102 -1.40 21.97 -20.16
CA ALA A 102 -2.85 22.05 -20.13
C ALA A 102 -3.35 23.36 -20.76
N PRO A 103 -4.48 23.35 -21.50
CA PRO A 103 -5.07 24.56 -22.06
C PRO A 103 -5.37 25.61 -20.98
N GLN A 104 -5.19 26.90 -21.29
CA GLN A 104 -5.47 27.99 -20.32
C GLN A 104 -6.91 27.95 -19.77
N GLY A 105 -7.89 27.53 -20.58
CA GLY A 105 -9.28 27.38 -20.13
C GLY A 105 -9.44 26.33 -19.02
N ASP A 106 -8.70 25.22 -19.12
CA ASP A 106 -8.68 24.18 -18.09
C ASP A 106 -7.96 24.64 -16.82
N GLN A 107 -6.89 25.41 -16.98
CA GLN A 107 -6.21 26.06 -15.86
C GLN A 107 -7.14 26.98 -15.08
N GLN A 108 -7.86 27.87 -15.78
CA GLN A 108 -8.84 28.75 -15.15
C GLN A 108 -10.00 27.98 -14.50
N LYS A 109 -10.48 26.91 -15.15
CA LYS A 109 -11.55 26.07 -14.61
C LYS A 109 -11.14 25.40 -13.30
N LEU A 110 -9.93 24.85 -13.20
CA LEU A 110 -9.42 24.26 -11.96
C LEU A 110 -9.37 25.30 -10.84
N LEU A 111 -8.79 26.47 -11.11
CA LEU A 111 -8.65 27.55 -10.12
C LEU A 111 -10.02 28.00 -9.60
N HIS A 112 -10.99 28.14 -10.50
CA HIS A 112 -12.36 28.50 -10.13
C HIS A 112 -13.05 27.43 -9.28
N VAL A 113 -12.98 26.16 -9.71
CA VAL A 113 -13.66 25.05 -9.01
C VAL A 113 -13.06 24.78 -7.62
N LEU A 114 -11.74 24.91 -7.48
CA LEU A 114 -11.06 24.75 -6.20
C LEU A 114 -11.01 26.04 -5.36
N ALA A 115 -11.54 27.16 -5.87
CA ALA A 115 -11.46 28.47 -5.24
C ALA A 115 -10.03 28.85 -4.81
N THR A 116 -9.06 28.64 -5.71
CA THR A 116 -7.63 28.92 -5.48
C THR A 116 -7.07 29.87 -6.56
N THR A 117 -5.86 30.39 -6.36
CA THR A 117 -5.19 31.32 -7.30
C THR A 117 -3.98 30.68 -7.97
N SER A 118 -3.56 31.25 -9.10
CA SER A 118 -2.36 30.81 -9.83
C SER A 118 -1.11 30.87 -8.95
N GLU A 119 -1.01 31.89 -8.10
CA GLU A 119 0.12 32.11 -7.18
C GLU A 119 0.14 31.05 -6.08
N ALA A 120 -1.02 30.77 -5.47
CA ALA A 120 -1.15 29.72 -4.45
C ALA A 120 -0.80 28.35 -5.04
N LEU A 121 -1.30 28.06 -6.25
CA LEU A 121 -0.98 26.83 -6.96
C LEU A 121 0.51 26.72 -7.28
N ALA A 122 1.13 27.78 -7.80
CA ALA A 122 2.57 27.81 -8.08
C ALA A 122 3.40 27.57 -6.81
N SER A 123 2.99 28.16 -5.68
CA SER A 123 3.64 27.93 -4.39
C SER A 123 3.55 26.47 -3.93
N MET A 124 2.37 25.83 -4.05
CA MET A 124 2.19 24.41 -3.74
C MET A 124 3.06 23.51 -4.64
N LEU A 125 3.15 23.83 -5.93
CA LEU A 125 3.99 23.09 -6.87
C LEU A 125 5.47 23.22 -6.54
N GLN A 126 5.95 24.42 -6.19
CA GLN A 126 7.33 24.66 -5.79
C GLN A 126 7.68 23.94 -4.48
N ALA A 127 6.79 23.98 -3.48
CA ALA A 127 6.98 23.29 -2.21
C ALA A 127 7.05 21.76 -2.39
N SER A 128 6.40 21.22 -3.42
CA SER A 128 6.42 19.79 -3.76
C SER A 128 7.54 19.38 -4.72
N SER A 129 8.36 20.32 -5.22
CA SER A 129 9.28 20.14 -6.37
C SER A 129 10.60 19.44 -6.02
N ALA A 130 10.56 18.13 -5.80
CA ALA A 130 11.74 17.27 -5.98
C ALA A 130 11.70 16.50 -7.32
N ASN A 131 10.50 16.23 -7.86
CA ASN A 131 10.32 15.51 -9.12
C ASN A 131 9.16 16.12 -9.93
N PRO A 132 9.39 16.68 -11.13
CA PRO A 132 8.34 17.28 -11.98
C PRO A 132 7.34 16.26 -12.54
N ASP A 133 7.61 14.96 -12.42
CA ASP A 133 6.74 13.86 -12.83
C ASP A 133 5.89 13.30 -11.67
N SER A 134 6.12 13.75 -10.44
CA SER A 134 5.31 13.32 -9.31
C SER A 134 3.98 14.09 -9.25
N PRO A 135 2.85 13.41 -9.00
CA PRO A 135 1.57 14.07 -8.79
C PRO A 135 1.60 14.89 -7.49
N VAL A 136 1.16 16.14 -7.58
CA VAL A 136 0.99 17.06 -6.46
C VAL A 136 -0.48 17.14 -6.09
N ARG A 137 -0.81 16.79 -4.85
CA ARG A 137 -2.18 16.89 -4.34
C ARG A 137 -2.53 18.34 -4.04
N LEU A 138 -3.62 18.82 -4.63
CA LEU A 138 -4.14 20.18 -4.45
C LEU A 138 -5.26 20.25 -3.41
N ALA A 139 -6.16 19.26 -3.43
CA ALA A 139 -7.30 19.18 -2.54
C ALA A 139 -7.69 17.73 -2.27
N THR A 140 -8.47 17.52 -1.21
CA THR A 140 -9.12 16.25 -0.90
C THR A 140 -10.59 16.54 -0.69
N LEU A 141 -11.44 15.92 -1.51
CA LEU A 141 -12.88 16.14 -1.54
C LEU A 141 -13.62 14.87 -1.10
N PRO A 142 -14.80 14.99 -0.48
CA PRO A 142 -15.70 13.85 -0.31
C PRO A 142 -16.03 13.20 -1.67
N GLU A 143 -16.24 11.88 -1.71
CA GLU A 143 -16.58 11.17 -2.95
C GLU A 143 -17.86 11.69 -3.62
N GLU A 144 -18.79 12.17 -2.80
CA GLU A 144 -20.07 12.75 -3.20
C GLU A 144 -19.99 14.22 -3.66
N ASP A 145 -18.81 14.85 -3.66
CA ASP A 145 -18.65 16.26 -4.01
C ASP A 145 -18.90 16.53 -5.51
N THR A 146 -19.86 17.40 -5.82
CA THR A 146 -20.28 17.69 -7.20
C THR A 146 -19.16 18.32 -8.05
N ARG A 147 -18.15 18.94 -7.43
CA ARG A 147 -17.00 19.51 -8.13
C ARG A 147 -16.18 18.45 -8.85
N LEU A 148 -16.19 17.19 -8.39
CA LEU A 148 -15.45 16.10 -9.02
C LEU A 148 -15.84 15.88 -10.47
N ALA A 149 -17.14 16.00 -10.79
CA ALA A 149 -17.62 15.88 -12.17
C ALA A 149 -17.08 17.01 -13.08
N LEU A 150 -16.89 18.21 -12.52
CA LEU A 150 -16.33 19.35 -13.26
C LEU A 150 -14.83 19.18 -13.52
N LEU A 151 -14.13 18.52 -12.59
CA LEU A 151 -12.69 18.29 -12.63
C LEU A 151 -12.27 17.07 -13.47
N ALA A 152 -13.16 16.08 -13.64
CA ALA A 152 -12.86 14.84 -14.35
C ALA A 152 -12.40 15.04 -15.81
N ASN A 153 -12.82 16.14 -16.44
CA ASN A 153 -12.49 16.47 -17.83
C ASN A 153 -11.45 17.60 -17.96
N VAL A 154 -10.79 17.99 -16.87
CA VAL A 154 -9.76 19.04 -16.90
C VAL A 154 -8.42 18.41 -17.24
N ASN A 155 -7.79 18.84 -18.34
CA ASN A 155 -6.50 18.28 -18.75
C ASN A 155 -5.43 18.53 -17.68
N GLY A 156 -4.61 17.50 -17.42
CA GLY A 156 -3.56 17.55 -16.40
C GLY A 156 -4.05 17.34 -14.95
N VAL A 157 -5.37 17.20 -14.73
CA VAL A 157 -5.94 16.83 -13.43
C VAL A 157 -6.15 15.32 -13.35
N THR A 158 -5.72 14.73 -12.25
CA THR A 158 -5.97 13.33 -11.91
C THR A 158 -6.78 13.26 -10.63
N LEU A 159 -7.87 12.49 -10.66
CA LEU A 159 -8.70 12.21 -9.49
C LEU A 159 -8.34 10.83 -8.95
N SER A 160 -7.84 10.78 -7.72
CA SER A 160 -7.42 9.53 -7.07
C SER A 160 -8.27 9.23 -5.85
N LYS A 161 -9.01 8.12 -5.88
CA LYS A 161 -9.81 7.66 -4.74
C LYS A 161 -8.89 7.03 -3.69
N LYS A 162 -9.14 7.35 -2.42
CA LYS A 162 -8.52 6.68 -1.27
C LYS A 162 -9.51 6.59 -0.11
N GLU A 163 -9.32 5.60 0.75
CA GLU A 163 -10.01 5.53 2.04
C GLU A 163 -9.21 6.30 3.09
N VAL A 164 -9.90 7.09 3.91
CA VAL A 164 -9.31 7.79 5.07
C VAL A 164 -10.10 7.48 6.31
N ARG A 165 -9.43 7.51 7.46
CA ARG A 165 -10.09 7.39 8.75
C ARG A 165 -10.97 8.61 9.02
N TYR A 166 -12.23 8.38 9.40
CA TYR A 166 -13.27 9.38 9.56
C TYR A 166 -13.95 9.26 10.94
N TYR A 167 -14.16 10.42 11.56
CA TYR A 167 -14.72 10.57 12.91
C TYR A 167 -16.01 11.39 12.84
N PRO A 168 -17.19 10.76 12.72
CA PRO A 168 -18.44 11.48 12.44
C PRO A 168 -18.80 12.55 13.47
N PHE A 169 -18.50 12.31 14.75
CA PHE A 169 -18.83 13.20 15.87
C PHE A 169 -17.69 14.18 16.25
N LYS A 170 -16.60 14.21 15.47
CA LYS A 170 -15.52 15.20 15.59
C LYS A 170 -15.05 15.40 17.05
N GLU A 171 -15.10 16.64 17.53
CA GLU A 171 -14.56 17.09 18.82
C GLU A 171 -15.30 16.48 20.02
N ALA A 172 -16.58 16.15 19.89
CA ALA A 172 -17.40 15.59 20.98
C ALA A 172 -16.88 14.24 21.49
N PHE A 173 -16.16 13.52 20.63
CA PHE A 173 -15.59 12.20 20.91
C PHE A 173 -14.05 12.18 20.82
N ALA A 174 -13.40 13.30 20.51
CA ALA A 174 -11.97 13.33 20.17
C ALA A 174 -11.07 12.76 21.26
N HIS A 175 -11.34 13.03 22.54
CA HIS A 175 -10.54 12.52 23.65
C HIS A 175 -10.75 11.02 23.89
N LEU A 176 -12.00 10.55 23.79
CA LEU A 176 -12.34 9.15 23.99
C LEU A 176 -11.81 8.30 22.84
N ILE A 177 -12.18 8.65 21.61
CA ILE A 177 -11.84 7.86 20.42
C ILE A 177 -10.37 8.04 20.05
N GLY A 178 -9.84 9.25 20.15
CA GLY A 178 -8.52 9.58 19.66
C GLY A 178 -8.47 9.66 18.14
N TYR A 179 -7.27 9.44 17.60
CA TYR A 179 -7.02 9.53 16.16
C TYR A 179 -5.91 8.56 15.73
N VAL A 180 -5.83 8.31 14.42
CA VAL A 180 -4.71 7.59 13.80
C VAL A 180 -3.72 8.55 13.16
N GLY A 181 -2.46 8.15 13.08
CA GLY A 181 -1.42 8.91 12.40
C GLY A 181 -0.27 8.01 11.93
N PRO A 182 0.63 8.53 11.07
CA PRO A 182 1.75 7.75 10.55
C PRO A 182 2.60 7.18 11.68
N ILE A 183 3.00 5.93 11.52
CA ILE A 183 3.97 5.32 12.42
C ILE A 183 5.28 6.09 12.38
N ASP A 184 5.86 6.35 13.55
CA ASP A 184 7.19 6.95 13.62
C ASP A 184 8.27 5.86 13.53
N GLN A 185 9.48 6.25 13.14
CA GLN A 185 10.60 5.32 12.93
C GLN A 185 10.85 4.40 14.12
N LYS A 186 10.88 4.98 15.33
CA LYS A 186 11.16 4.24 16.58
C LYS A 186 10.07 3.20 16.85
N LYS A 187 8.80 3.57 16.66
CA LYS A 187 7.65 2.69 16.86
C LYS A 187 7.61 1.61 15.79
N TRP A 188 7.95 1.93 14.54
CA TRP A 188 8.06 0.97 13.46
C TRP A 188 9.13 -0.09 13.74
N GLU A 189 10.34 0.31 14.15
CA GLU A 189 11.42 -0.62 14.49
C GLU A 189 11.01 -1.61 15.58
N ALA A 190 10.21 -1.17 16.55
CA ALA A 190 9.70 -2.02 17.63
C ALA A 190 8.54 -2.93 17.20
N LEU A 191 7.86 -2.62 16.09
CA LEU A 191 6.65 -3.31 15.64
C LEU A 191 6.81 -4.03 14.29
N LYS A 192 7.95 -3.89 13.61
CA LYS A 192 8.19 -4.49 12.28
C LYS A 192 8.00 -6.01 12.28
N GLU A 193 8.37 -6.68 13.38
CA GLU A 193 8.20 -8.14 13.55
C GLU A 193 6.73 -8.55 13.71
N LYS A 194 5.84 -7.61 14.05
CA LYS A 194 4.39 -7.78 14.05
C LYS A 194 3.75 -7.46 12.69
N GLY A 195 4.56 -7.30 11.64
CA GLY A 195 4.11 -7.00 10.29
C GLY A 195 3.69 -5.55 10.06
N TYR A 196 4.19 -4.61 10.87
CA TYR A 196 4.00 -3.18 10.60
C TYR A 196 4.96 -2.69 9.52
N THR A 197 4.44 -1.88 8.60
CA THR A 197 5.25 -1.19 7.59
C THR A 197 5.56 0.25 8.02
N PRO A 198 6.62 0.89 7.52
CA PRO A 198 6.90 2.30 7.84
C PRO A 198 5.84 3.27 7.27
N TYR A 199 4.91 2.77 6.45
CA TYR A 199 3.82 3.55 5.85
C TYR A 199 2.48 3.35 6.56
N ASP A 200 2.43 2.50 7.60
CA ASP A 200 1.19 2.22 8.33
C ASP A 200 0.71 3.44 9.12
N LEU A 201 -0.62 3.59 9.20
CA LEU A 201 -1.27 4.46 10.16
C LEU A 201 -1.60 3.66 11.42
N ILE A 202 -1.26 4.21 12.58
CA ILE A 202 -1.49 3.59 13.88
C ILE A 202 -2.32 4.52 14.78
N GLY A 203 -3.07 3.95 15.72
CA GLY A 203 -3.72 4.70 16.78
C GLY A 203 -2.71 5.50 17.62
N LYS A 204 -2.88 6.81 17.70
CA LYS A 204 -2.00 7.73 18.42
C LYS A 204 -2.54 8.16 19.78
N ALA A 205 -3.85 8.04 20.00
CA ALA A 205 -4.50 8.39 21.25
C ALA A 205 -5.81 7.61 21.42
N GLY A 206 -6.39 7.70 22.63
CA GLY A 206 -7.73 7.20 22.93
C GLY A 206 -7.92 5.71 22.62
N LEU A 207 -9.14 5.34 22.25
CA LEU A 207 -9.50 3.97 21.89
C LEU A 207 -8.83 3.47 20.61
N GLU A 208 -8.50 4.36 19.66
CA GLU A 208 -7.72 4.00 18.48
C GLU A 208 -6.35 3.42 18.85
N GLN A 209 -5.68 4.00 19.86
CA GLN A 209 -4.41 3.48 20.37
C GLN A 209 -4.60 2.26 21.27
N LEU A 210 -5.59 2.29 22.16
CA LEU A 210 -5.82 1.21 23.12
C LEU A 210 -6.15 -0.13 22.44
N TYR A 211 -7.01 -0.09 21.41
CA TYR A 211 -7.44 -1.26 20.66
C TYR A 211 -6.75 -1.38 19.29
N GLU A 212 -5.51 -0.87 19.18
CA GLU A 212 -4.77 -0.85 17.91
C GLU A 212 -4.63 -2.24 17.28
N GLU A 213 -4.34 -3.28 18.07
CA GLU A 213 -4.13 -4.65 17.57
C GLU A 213 -5.45 -5.26 17.05
N GLU A 214 -6.57 -5.02 17.73
CA GLU A 214 -7.89 -5.45 17.29
C GLU A 214 -8.37 -4.66 16.07
N LEU A 215 -8.14 -3.35 16.04
CA LEU A 215 -8.60 -2.46 14.99
C LEU A 215 -7.78 -2.61 13.72
N ARG A 216 -6.45 -2.78 13.77
CA ARG A 216 -5.61 -2.78 12.56
C ARG A 216 -5.82 -4.02 11.68
N GLY A 217 -6.22 -5.15 12.27
CA GLY A 217 -6.24 -6.43 11.56
C GLY A 217 -4.84 -6.98 11.28
N THR A 218 -4.67 -7.77 10.23
CA THR A 218 -3.36 -8.33 9.86
C THR A 218 -3.22 -8.34 8.34
N GLY A 219 -2.13 -7.74 7.86
CA GLY A 219 -1.80 -7.72 6.44
C GLY A 219 -1.57 -9.11 5.88
N GLY A 220 -1.96 -9.27 4.63
CA GLY A 220 -1.68 -10.42 3.79
C GLY A 220 -0.76 -10.05 2.65
N GLY A 221 -0.74 -10.90 1.64
CA GLY A 221 -0.07 -10.63 0.38
C GLY A 221 0.01 -11.86 -0.50
N ILE A 222 0.59 -11.66 -1.67
CA ILE A 222 0.75 -12.69 -2.68
C ILE A 222 2.11 -12.56 -3.35
N ILE A 223 2.77 -13.70 -3.54
CA ILE A 223 3.96 -13.88 -4.36
C ILE A 223 3.54 -14.74 -5.55
N LYS A 224 3.71 -14.21 -6.74
CA LYS A 224 3.31 -14.86 -7.99
C LYS A 224 4.37 -14.72 -9.08
N ILE A 225 4.38 -15.66 -9.99
CA ILE A 225 5.10 -15.60 -11.26
C ILE A 225 4.10 -15.16 -12.32
N ASN A 226 4.46 -14.11 -13.05
CA ASN A 226 3.81 -13.74 -14.29
C ASN A 226 4.69 -14.20 -15.47
N ASP A 227 4.07 -14.64 -16.55
CA ASP A 227 4.80 -14.98 -17.77
C ASP A 227 5.34 -13.72 -18.50
N ALA A 228 6.05 -13.95 -19.61
CA ALA A 228 6.59 -12.87 -20.45
C ALA A 228 5.52 -11.91 -21.01
N SER A 229 4.26 -12.36 -21.16
CA SER A 229 3.13 -11.51 -21.57
C SER A 229 2.55 -10.67 -20.42
N GLY A 230 2.93 -11.00 -19.18
CA GLY A 230 2.44 -10.38 -17.96
C GLY A 230 1.23 -11.08 -17.34
N ALA A 231 0.74 -12.16 -17.94
CA ALA A 231 -0.36 -12.96 -17.40
C ALA A 231 0.11 -13.76 -16.17
N LEU A 232 -0.82 -14.05 -15.25
CA LEU A 232 -0.52 -14.88 -14.08
C LEU A 232 -0.19 -16.29 -14.54
N LYS A 233 1.03 -16.75 -14.23
CA LYS A 233 1.49 -18.12 -14.51
C LYS A 233 1.35 -19.03 -13.31
N LYS A 234 1.76 -18.57 -12.12
CA LYS A 234 1.74 -19.37 -10.88
C LYS A 234 1.68 -18.50 -9.63
N VAL A 235 0.96 -18.95 -8.61
CA VAL A 235 1.05 -18.40 -7.25
C VAL A 235 2.02 -19.25 -6.44
N ILE A 236 3.05 -18.63 -5.88
CA ILE A 236 4.11 -19.26 -5.09
C ILE A 236 3.73 -19.28 -3.61
N ALA A 237 3.23 -18.16 -3.10
CA ALA A 237 2.74 -18.05 -1.73
C ALA A 237 1.62 -17.02 -1.68
N GLU A 238 0.61 -17.27 -0.87
CA GLU A 238 -0.48 -16.34 -0.63
C GLU A 238 -0.90 -16.43 0.84
N LYS A 239 -1.14 -15.28 1.44
CA LYS A 239 -1.74 -15.15 2.76
C LYS A 239 -2.85 -14.11 2.67
N PRO A 240 -4.12 -14.46 2.92
CA PRO A 240 -5.19 -13.48 2.90
C PRO A 240 -5.00 -12.45 4.03
N ALA A 241 -5.40 -11.22 3.77
CA ALA A 241 -5.49 -10.20 4.83
C ALA A 241 -6.67 -10.51 5.76
N THR A 242 -6.49 -10.25 7.05
CA THR A 242 -7.56 -10.34 8.05
C THR A 242 -7.96 -8.94 8.47
N ASN A 243 -9.22 -8.57 8.24
CA ASN A 243 -9.71 -7.25 8.62
C ASN A 243 -9.74 -7.08 10.15
N GLY A 244 -9.64 -5.82 10.58
CA GLY A 244 -9.81 -5.43 11.97
C GLY A 244 -11.21 -5.69 12.49
N LYS A 245 -11.30 -5.86 13.80
CA LYS A 245 -12.55 -6.13 14.52
C LYS A 245 -13.31 -4.83 14.79
N THR A 246 -14.63 -4.94 14.76
CA THR A 246 -15.48 -3.86 15.26
C THR A 246 -15.42 -3.81 16.79
N ILE A 247 -15.22 -2.62 17.35
CA ILE A 247 -15.27 -2.37 18.78
C ILE A 247 -16.60 -1.68 19.09
N ALA A 248 -17.47 -2.39 19.82
CA ALA A 248 -18.75 -1.84 20.29
C ALA A 248 -18.58 -1.28 21.70
N LEU A 249 -19.01 -0.03 21.89
CA LEU A 249 -18.95 0.69 23.16
C LEU A 249 -20.33 0.76 23.82
N THR A 250 -20.34 1.08 25.10
CA THR A 250 -21.57 1.31 25.87
C THR A 250 -22.02 2.77 25.87
N VAL A 251 -21.22 3.67 25.30
CA VAL A 251 -21.53 5.10 25.19
C VAL A 251 -22.72 5.34 24.26
N ASP A 252 -23.41 6.45 24.46
CA ASP A 252 -24.51 6.90 23.62
C ASP A 252 -24.08 8.15 22.86
N ALA A 253 -24.04 8.08 21.53
CA ALA A 253 -23.55 9.17 20.70
C ALA A 253 -24.41 10.44 20.80
N THR A 254 -25.73 10.28 20.90
CA THR A 254 -26.67 11.40 21.01
C THR A 254 -26.51 12.12 22.34
N LEU A 255 -26.40 11.37 23.44
CA LEU A 255 -26.16 11.95 24.77
C LEU A 255 -24.81 12.67 24.83
N GLN A 256 -23.74 12.03 24.35
CA GLN A 256 -22.41 12.62 24.36
C GLN A 256 -22.35 13.92 23.54
N GLN A 257 -22.94 13.93 22.34
CA GLN A 257 -23.01 15.14 21.51
C GLN A 257 -23.79 16.24 22.22
N THR A 258 -24.93 15.91 22.84
CA THR A 258 -25.75 16.89 23.57
C THR A 258 -24.97 17.52 24.71
N ILE A 259 -24.29 16.72 25.54
CA ILE A 259 -23.47 17.22 26.66
C ILE A 259 -22.33 18.10 26.14
N TYR A 260 -21.63 17.65 25.09
CA TYR A 260 -20.51 18.40 24.51
C TYR A 260 -20.93 19.80 24.06
N GLU A 261 -22.04 19.92 23.32
CA GLU A 261 -22.52 21.23 22.85
C GLU A 261 -22.94 22.17 23.99
N GLN A 262 -23.46 21.64 25.10
CA GLN A 262 -23.77 22.46 26.28
C GLN A 262 -22.51 22.97 27.01
N MET A 263 -21.39 22.26 26.86
CA MET A 263 -20.13 22.59 27.54
C MET A 263 -19.13 23.37 26.67
N LYS A 264 -19.37 23.50 25.37
CA LYS A 264 -18.46 24.13 24.38
C LYS A 264 -18.41 25.67 24.46
N GLN A 265 -18.71 26.26 25.62
CA GLN A 265 -18.71 27.72 25.81
C GLN A 265 -17.31 28.31 25.70
#